data_AF-R9I9S7-F1
#
_entry.id   AF-R9I9S7-F1
#
_cell.length_a   1.000
_cell.length_b   1.000
_cell.length_c   1.000
_cell.angle_alpha   90.00
_cell.angle_beta   90.00
_cell.angle_gamma   90.00
#
_symmetry.space_group_name_H-M   'P 1'
#
loop_
_entity.id
_entity.type
_entity.pdbx_description
1 polymer ?
#
loop_
_entity_poly.entity_id
_entity_poly.type
_entity_poly.pdbx_seq_one_letter_code
_entity_poly.pdbx_strand_id
1 'polypeptide(L)'
;MKHCIIIEDRVERQQKQLTEEQWERLCQLAAVDSELPGYEEGKEYDFSAFDDYDIVAVHRTLLAKTNLINEFMDYAKNKKKNSIIFSGSITQQLVTNGGNTLAVEATVFYQSIVTFLETYDDSQDFPLYRFLYGNEWELPLLLRFRFLKWKEKDGTLQRQEKAELQSLQKAYEGDFEKRITELIQNI
;
A
#
# COMPACT_ATOMS: atom_id res chain seq x y z
N MET A 1 -15.54 1.09 -13.93
CA MET A 1 -14.58 2.11 -13.44
C MET A 1 -13.32 1.36 -13.05
N LYS A 2 -12.12 1.93 -13.22
CA LYS A 2 -10.88 1.23 -12.86
C LYS A 2 -10.58 1.48 -11.38
N HIS A 3 -10.24 0.43 -10.62
CA HIS A 3 -10.00 0.51 -9.17
C HIS A 3 -8.67 1.16 -8.80
N CYS A 4 -7.71 1.15 -9.73
CA CYS A 4 -6.35 1.57 -9.48
C CYS A 4 -5.88 2.57 -10.54
N ILE A 5 -5.10 3.56 -10.10
CA ILE A 5 -4.28 4.40 -10.97
C ILE A 5 -2.80 4.19 -10.67
N ILE A 6 -1.99 4.06 -11.72
CA ILE A 6 -0.55 3.85 -11.66
C ILE A 6 0.13 4.99 -12.42
N ILE A 7 0.96 5.76 -11.73
CA ILE A 7 1.68 6.91 -12.27
C ILE A 7 3.19 6.58 -12.33
N GLU A 8 3.75 6.44 -13.52
CA GLU A 8 5.16 6.03 -13.73
C GLU A 8 5.83 6.76 -14.90
N ASP A 9 6.92 7.47 -14.60
CA ASP A 9 7.68 8.24 -15.59
C ASP A 9 8.63 7.38 -16.44
N ARG A 10 8.70 6.07 -16.18
CA ARG A 10 9.64 5.13 -16.81
C ARG A 10 8.92 3.95 -17.46
N VAL A 11 8.06 4.24 -18.42
CA VAL A 11 7.28 3.26 -19.20
C VAL A 11 8.16 2.14 -19.80
N GLU A 12 9.36 2.45 -20.26
CA GLU A 12 10.31 1.43 -20.79
C GLU A 12 10.72 0.38 -19.76
N ARG A 13 10.66 0.69 -18.46
CA ARG A 13 10.97 -0.28 -17.40
C ARG A 13 9.79 -1.20 -17.12
N GLN A 14 8.56 -0.71 -17.27
CA GLN A 14 7.35 -1.53 -17.14
C GLN A 14 7.37 -2.68 -18.15
N GLN A 15 7.68 -2.37 -19.41
CA GLN A 15 7.77 -3.34 -20.49
C GLN A 15 8.85 -4.42 -20.30
N LYS A 16 9.84 -4.16 -19.44
CA LYS A 16 10.90 -5.15 -19.12
C LYS A 16 10.54 -6.03 -17.92
N GLN A 17 9.60 -5.59 -17.09
CA GLN A 17 9.23 -6.25 -15.84
C GLN A 17 7.94 -7.06 -15.97
N LEU A 18 7.11 -6.73 -16.96
CA LEU A 18 5.86 -7.43 -17.28
C LEU A 18 5.97 -8.09 -18.65
N THR A 19 5.36 -9.26 -18.80
CA THR A 19 5.09 -9.82 -20.13
C THR A 19 4.04 -8.97 -20.87
N GLU A 20 3.95 -9.12 -22.19
CA GLU A 20 2.91 -8.45 -22.99
C GLU A 20 1.50 -8.75 -22.48
N GLU A 21 1.22 -10.02 -22.17
CA GLU A 21 -0.05 -10.46 -21.57
C GLU A 21 -0.33 -9.78 -20.22
N GLN A 22 0.67 -9.73 -19.33
CA GLN A 22 0.54 -9.06 -18.04
C GLN A 22 0.30 -7.56 -18.19
N TRP A 23 0.94 -6.93 -19.17
CA TRP A 23 0.78 -5.51 -19.46
C TRP A 23 -0.62 -5.19 -20.00
N GLU A 24 -1.11 -5.97 -20.97
CA GLU A 24 -2.47 -5.84 -21.48
C GLU A 24 -3.48 -6.02 -20.35
N ARG A 25 -3.26 -7.01 -19.49
CA ARG A 25 -4.12 -7.26 -18.34
C ARG A 25 -4.09 -6.12 -17.34
N LEU A 26 -2.92 -5.57 -17.03
CA LEU A 26 -2.77 -4.41 -16.17
C LEU A 26 -3.53 -3.20 -16.72
N CYS A 27 -3.43 -2.95 -18.03
CA CYS A 27 -4.13 -1.86 -18.70
C CYS A 27 -5.66 -2.01 -18.67
N GLN A 28 -6.19 -3.23 -18.51
CA GLN A 28 -7.63 -3.45 -18.31
C GLN A 28 -8.05 -3.14 -16.87
N LEU A 29 -7.21 -3.45 -15.89
CA LEU A 29 -7.51 -3.36 -14.46
C LEU A 29 -7.22 -1.96 -13.87
N ALA A 30 -6.20 -1.28 -14.38
CA ALA A 30 -5.69 -0.01 -13.85
C ALA A 30 -5.58 1.07 -14.93
N ALA A 31 -5.78 2.33 -14.53
CA ALA A 31 -5.36 3.47 -15.31
C ALA A 31 -3.83 3.58 -15.18
N VAL A 32 -3.13 3.77 -16.30
CA VAL A 32 -1.67 3.92 -16.28
C VAL A 32 -1.34 5.23 -16.99
N ASP A 33 -0.72 6.15 -16.27
CA ASP A 33 -0.31 7.45 -16.76
C ASP A 33 1.18 7.68 -16.50
N SER A 34 1.81 8.49 -17.35
CA SER A 34 3.22 8.84 -17.20
C SER A 34 3.45 10.11 -16.38
N GLU A 35 2.39 10.84 -16.07
CA GLU A 35 2.42 12.16 -15.44
C GLU A 35 1.35 12.27 -14.36
N LEU A 36 1.56 13.17 -13.40
CA LEU A 36 0.57 13.47 -12.37
C LEU A 36 -0.61 14.25 -13.00
N PRO A 37 -1.86 13.77 -12.91
CA PRO A 37 -3.01 14.43 -13.53
C PRO A 37 -3.21 15.86 -13.05
N GLY A 38 -3.16 16.83 -13.97
CA GLY A 38 -3.34 18.25 -13.63
C GLY A 38 -2.15 18.90 -12.92
N TYR A 39 -0.98 18.25 -12.92
CA TYR A 39 0.23 18.86 -12.37
C TYR A 39 0.72 20.00 -13.26
N GLU A 40 0.97 21.15 -12.62
CA GLU A 40 1.55 22.33 -13.25
C GLU A 40 2.68 22.88 -12.38
N GLU A 41 3.86 23.07 -12.97
CA GLU A 41 5.02 23.57 -12.25
C GLU A 41 4.77 24.96 -11.65
N GLY A 42 5.11 25.11 -10.37
CA GLY A 42 4.91 26.38 -9.64
C GLY A 42 3.49 26.61 -9.11
N LYS A 43 2.57 25.66 -9.30
CA LYS A 43 1.23 25.68 -8.68
C LYS A 43 1.14 24.66 -7.54
N GLU A 44 0.27 24.94 -6.58
CA GLU A 44 -0.11 23.96 -5.57
C GLU A 44 -0.86 22.81 -6.26
N TYR A 45 -0.44 21.57 -5.98
CA TYR A 45 -1.02 20.38 -6.59
C TYR A 45 -2.15 19.82 -5.72
N ASP A 46 -3.31 19.59 -6.34
CA ASP A 46 -4.46 18.97 -5.69
C ASP A 46 -4.51 17.47 -6.01
N PHE A 47 -4.43 16.64 -4.96
CA PHE A 47 -4.52 15.19 -5.07
C PHE A 47 -5.95 14.68 -5.24
N SER A 48 -6.97 15.54 -5.27
CA SER A 48 -8.38 15.15 -5.44
C SER A 48 -8.65 14.39 -6.74
N ALA A 49 -7.81 14.55 -7.77
CA ALA A 49 -7.89 13.75 -9.00
C ALA A 49 -7.75 12.24 -8.76
N PHE A 50 -7.23 11.84 -7.59
CA PHE A 50 -7.10 10.45 -7.17
C PHE A 50 -8.23 9.97 -6.26
N ASP A 51 -9.20 10.82 -5.89
CA ASP A 51 -10.27 10.44 -4.94
C ASP A 51 -11.14 9.30 -5.49
N ASP A 52 -11.30 9.26 -6.81
CA ASP A 52 -12.12 8.30 -7.57
C ASP A 52 -11.50 6.88 -7.70
N TYR A 53 -10.25 6.70 -7.28
CA TYR A 53 -9.55 5.42 -7.34
C TYR A 53 -9.42 4.82 -5.94
N ASP A 54 -9.62 3.52 -5.79
CA ASP A 54 -9.44 2.84 -4.51
C ASP A 54 -7.95 2.74 -4.13
N ILE A 55 -7.11 2.53 -5.14
CA ILE A 55 -5.66 2.39 -5.00
C ILE A 55 -4.93 3.40 -5.89
N VAL A 56 -3.92 4.05 -5.32
CA VAL A 56 -3.06 5.03 -6.01
C VAL A 56 -1.61 4.58 -5.93
N ALA A 57 -1.05 4.12 -7.03
CA ALA A 57 0.37 3.74 -7.11
C ALA A 57 1.15 4.83 -7.84
N VAL A 58 2.22 5.35 -7.23
CA VAL A 58 3.05 6.40 -7.83
C VAL A 58 4.53 6.01 -7.72
N HIS A 59 5.24 6.12 -8.83
CA HIS A 59 6.68 5.93 -8.83
C HIS A 59 7.36 7.07 -8.06
N ARG A 60 8.24 6.73 -7.10
CA ARG A 60 8.86 7.70 -6.18
C ARG A 60 9.57 8.86 -6.90
N THR A 61 10.12 8.61 -8.09
CA THR A 61 10.88 9.64 -8.82
C THR A 61 9.99 10.81 -9.25
N LEU A 62 8.72 10.55 -9.60
CA LEU A 62 7.76 11.59 -9.95
C LEU A 62 7.48 12.52 -8.77
N LEU A 63 7.20 11.94 -7.59
CA LEU A 63 7.00 12.71 -6.36
C LEU A 63 8.26 13.48 -5.96
N ALA A 64 9.44 12.88 -6.14
CA ALA A 64 10.71 13.53 -5.80
C ALA A 64 11.02 14.72 -6.71
N LYS A 65 10.82 14.58 -8.03
CA LYS A 65 11.06 15.66 -9.01
C LYS A 65 10.12 16.85 -8.80
N THR A 66 8.90 16.58 -8.37
CA THR A 66 7.87 17.59 -8.12
C THR A 66 7.87 18.12 -6.69
N ASN A 67 8.72 17.56 -5.82
CA ASN A 67 8.77 17.86 -4.38
C ASN A 67 7.41 17.65 -3.67
N LEU A 68 6.64 16.65 -4.11
CA LEU A 68 5.29 16.34 -3.61
C LEU A 68 5.23 15.09 -2.70
N ILE A 69 6.38 14.56 -2.26
CA ILE A 69 6.41 13.33 -1.44
C ILE A 69 5.61 13.51 -0.15
N ASN A 70 5.80 14.61 0.57
CA ASN A 70 5.18 14.79 1.88
C ASN A 70 3.67 15.02 1.73
N GLU A 71 3.29 15.82 0.75
CA GLU A 71 1.91 16.17 0.39
C GLU A 71 1.14 14.92 -0.04
N PHE A 72 1.77 14.02 -0.81
CA PHE A 72 1.18 12.73 -1.16
C PHE A 72 0.99 11.83 0.07
N MET A 73 1.97 11.78 0.98
CA MET A 73 1.86 11.01 2.23
C MET A 73 0.73 11.56 3.13
N ASP A 74 0.60 12.88 3.20
CA ASP A 74 -0.46 13.55 3.96
C ASP A 74 -1.83 13.33 3.32
N TYR A 75 -1.94 13.41 2.00
CA TYR A 75 -3.15 13.03 1.26
C TYR A 75 -3.56 11.59 1.59
N ALA A 76 -2.64 10.64 1.43
CA ALA A 76 -2.90 9.22 1.68
C ALA A 76 -3.40 8.97 3.10
N LYS A 77 -2.77 9.62 4.08
CA LYS A 77 -3.13 9.54 5.49
C LYS A 77 -4.49 10.17 5.79
N ASN A 78 -4.75 11.38 5.31
CA ASN A 78 -5.95 12.15 5.61
C ASN A 78 -7.19 11.53 4.96
N LYS A 79 -7.05 11.03 3.74
CA LYS A 79 -8.12 10.35 2.99
C LYS A 79 -8.24 8.87 3.33
N LYS A 80 -7.32 8.31 4.12
CA LYS A 80 -7.17 6.86 4.34
C LYS A 80 -7.12 6.10 3.00
N LYS A 81 -6.41 6.66 2.02
CA LYS A 81 -6.34 6.14 0.66
C LYS A 81 -5.25 5.08 0.56
N ASN A 82 -5.55 3.91 0.01
CA ASN A 82 -4.56 2.88 -0.25
C ASN A 82 -3.56 3.40 -1.30
N SER A 83 -2.34 3.64 -0.85
CA SER A 83 -1.32 4.31 -1.66
C SER A 83 -0.05 3.47 -1.72
N ILE A 84 0.51 3.30 -2.90
CA ILE A 84 1.74 2.53 -3.13
C ILE A 84 2.80 3.46 -3.71
N ILE A 85 3.88 3.69 -2.97
CA ILE A 85 5.08 4.36 -3.48
C ILE A 85 6.06 3.27 -3.86
N PHE A 86 6.36 3.15 -5.16
CA PHE A 86 7.28 2.14 -5.65
C PHE A 86 8.53 2.74 -6.28
N SER A 87 9.67 2.07 -6.13
CA SER A 87 10.95 2.50 -6.71
C SER A 87 12.02 1.42 -6.60
N GLY A 88 12.91 1.34 -7.58
CA GLY A 88 14.11 0.49 -7.48
C GLY A 88 15.11 0.91 -6.39
N SER A 89 14.95 2.08 -5.77
CA SER A 89 15.80 2.51 -4.65
C SER A 89 15.26 2.10 -3.28
N ILE A 90 14.06 1.50 -3.22
CA ILE A 90 13.45 1.06 -1.95
C ILE A 90 14.03 -0.31 -1.61
N THR A 91 14.70 -0.40 -0.47
CA THR A 91 15.33 -1.64 0.01
C THR A 91 14.52 -2.36 1.08
N GLN A 92 13.58 -1.65 1.72
CA GLN A 92 12.71 -2.19 2.76
C GLN A 92 11.26 -1.95 2.34
N GLN A 93 10.47 -3.01 2.23
CA GLN A 93 9.03 -2.90 2.05
C GLN A 93 8.39 -2.52 3.38
N LEU A 94 7.65 -1.42 3.41
CA LEU A 94 7.09 -0.92 4.65
C LEU A 94 5.66 -0.42 4.44
N VAL A 95 4.75 -0.96 5.23
CA VAL A 95 3.39 -0.42 5.37
C VAL A 95 3.38 0.58 6.52
N THR A 96 2.85 1.77 6.26
CA THR A 96 2.77 2.91 7.17
C THR A 96 1.35 3.49 7.18
N ASN A 97 1.13 4.59 7.92
CA ASN A 97 -0.15 5.31 7.96
C ASN A 97 -1.37 4.44 8.31
N GLY A 98 -1.18 3.52 9.26
CA GLY A 98 -2.26 2.63 9.73
C GLY A 98 -2.70 1.60 8.68
N GLY A 99 -1.83 1.23 7.74
CA GLY A 99 -2.13 0.23 6.71
C GLY A 99 -2.37 0.80 5.32
N ASN A 100 -2.42 2.12 5.18
CA ASN A 100 -2.87 2.78 3.95
C ASN A 100 -1.73 3.22 3.03
N THR A 101 -0.47 3.13 3.44
CA THR A 101 0.64 3.53 2.56
C THR A 101 1.73 2.47 2.54
N LEU A 102 2.05 1.97 1.36
CA LEU A 102 3.08 0.98 1.12
C LEU A 102 4.25 1.62 0.37
N ALA A 103 5.45 1.57 0.94
CA ALA A 103 6.68 1.74 0.19
C ALA A 103 7.19 0.36 -0.26
N VAL A 104 7.44 0.15 -1.55
CA VAL A 104 7.84 -1.16 -2.09
C VAL A 104 8.88 -1.02 -3.20
N GLU A 105 9.72 -2.04 -3.37
CA GLU A 105 10.67 -2.09 -4.48
C GLU A 105 9.92 -2.31 -5.82
N ALA A 106 10.42 -1.74 -6.91
CA ALA A 106 9.72 -1.75 -8.20
C ALA A 106 9.54 -3.17 -8.78
N THR A 107 10.53 -4.04 -8.69
CA THR A 107 10.43 -5.45 -9.13
C THR A 107 9.34 -6.17 -8.36
N VAL A 108 9.31 -6.03 -7.02
CA VAL A 108 8.24 -6.59 -6.18
C VAL A 108 6.87 -6.02 -6.58
N PHE A 109 6.80 -4.73 -6.89
CA PHE A 109 5.56 -4.11 -7.35
C PHE A 109 5.04 -4.78 -8.63
N TYR A 110 5.87 -4.88 -9.67
CA TYR A 110 5.48 -5.46 -10.95
C TYR A 110 5.16 -6.95 -10.88
N GLN A 111 5.85 -7.70 -10.02
CA GLN A 111 5.58 -9.13 -9.82
C GLN A 111 4.20 -9.39 -9.20
N SER A 112 3.69 -8.47 -8.38
CA SER A 112 2.45 -8.67 -7.62
C SER A 112 1.23 -7.92 -8.14
N ILE A 113 1.42 -6.78 -8.83
CA ILE A 113 0.32 -5.83 -9.10
C ILE A 113 -0.82 -6.42 -9.93
N VAL A 114 -0.53 -7.25 -10.93
CA VAL A 114 -1.58 -7.84 -11.78
C VAL A 114 -2.45 -8.78 -10.96
N THR A 115 -1.84 -9.80 -10.33
CA THR A 115 -2.55 -10.78 -9.49
C THR A 115 -3.31 -10.12 -8.34
N PHE A 116 -2.72 -9.09 -7.74
CA PHE A 116 -3.37 -8.32 -6.69
C PHE A 116 -4.63 -7.63 -7.22
N LEU A 117 -4.57 -6.92 -8.35
CA LEU A 117 -5.72 -6.22 -8.90
C LEU A 117 -6.80 -7.17 -9.45
N GLU A 118 -6.43 -8.38 -9.90
CA GLU A 118 -7.40 -9.40 -10.33
C GLU A 118 -8.24 -9.95 -9.17
N THR A 119 -7.66 -9.96 -7.98
CA THR A 119 -8.30 -10.48 -6.76
C THR A 119 -8.75 -9.37 -5.82
N TYR A 120 -8.55 -8.11 -6.19
CA TYR A 120 -8.89 -6.95 -5.37
C TYR A 120 -10.42 -6.79 -5.29
N ASP A 121 -10.87 -6.49 -4.07
CA ASP A 121 -12.25 -6.15 -3.77
C ASP A 121 -12.25 -5.05 -2.69
N ASP A 122 -13.15 -4.08 -2.80
CA ASP A 122 -13.20 -2.90 -1.93
C ASP A 122 -13.58 -3.26 -0.48
N SER A 123 -14.22 -4.42 -0.31
CA SER A 123 -14.54 -5.00 0.99
C SER A 123 -13.35 -5.61 1.74
N GLN A 124 -12.17 -5.73 1.09
CA GLN A 124 -11.02 -6.40 1.68
C GLN A 124 -10.37 -5.58 2.79
N ASP A 125 -10.24 -6.21 3.95
CA ASP A 125 -9.39 -5.70 5.02
C ASP A 125 -7.91 -5.80 4.63
N PHE A 126 -7.16 -4.73 4.94
CA PHE A 126 -5.70 -4.62 4.79
C PHE A 126 -5.16 -4.94 3.38
N PRO A 127 -5.65 -4.27 2.32
CA PRO A 127 -5.29 -4.60 0.94
C PRO A 127 -3.78 -4.47 0.67
N LEU A 128 -3.09 -3.53 1.30
CA LEU A 128 -1.62 -3.38 1.11
C LEU A 128 -0.79 -4.47 1.79
N TYR A 129 -1.31 -5.12 2.84
CA TYR A 129 -0.67 -6.31 3.40
C TYR A 129 -0.89 -7.52 2.49
N ARG A 130 -2.10 -7.67 1.93
CA ARG A 130 -2.41 -8.70 0.93
C ARG A 130 -1.53 -8.57 -0.31
N PHE A 131 -1.28 -7.34 -0.76
CA PHE A 131 -0.34 -7.05 -1.84
C PHE A 131 1.06 -7.63 -1.57
N LEU A 132 1.60 -7.43 -0.36
CA LEU A 132 2.97 -7.83 -0.01
C LEU A 132 3.12 -9.32 0.29
N TYR A 133 2.13 -9.90 0.95
CA TYR A 133 2.28 -11.21 1.60
C TYR A 133 1.30 -12.26 1.04
N GLY A 134 0.44 -11.89 0.10
CA GLY A 134 -0.54 -12.78 -0.51
C GLY A 134 -1.45 -13.40 0.55
N ASN A 135 -1.55 -14.73 0.56
CA ASN A 135 -2.36 -15.49 1.52
C ASN A 135 -1.84 -15.37 2.97
N GLU A 136 -0.56 -15.07 3.14
CA GLU A 136 0.08 -14.97 4.46
C GLU A 136 0.02 -13.57 5.07
N TRP A 137 -0.82 -12.68 4.53
CA TRP A 137 -0.97 -11.28 4.96
C TRP A 137 -1.35 -11.12 6.44
N GLU A 138 -1.99 -12.12 7.00
CA GLU A 138 -2.44 -12.10 8.39
C GLU A 138 -1.26 -12.25 9.35
N LEU A 139 -0.30 -13.13 9.05
CA LEU A 139 0.85 -13.39 9.91
C LEU A 139 1.65 -12.13 10.33
N PRO A 140 2.07 -11.23 9.43
CA PRO A 140 2.81 -10.03 9.82
C PRO A 140 1.97 -9.07 10.66
N LEU A 141 0.66 -8.98 10.43
CA LEU A 141 -0.25 -8.22 11.31
C LEU A 141 -0.29 -8.84 12.70
N LEU A 142 -0.33 -10.17 12.77
CA LEU A 142 -0.38 -10.87 14.04
C LEU A 142 0.89 -10.67 14.87
N LEU A 143 2.06 -10.79 14.22
CA LEU A 143 3.35 -10.52 14.83
C LEU A 143 3.46 -9.08 15.30
N ARG A 144 2.96 -8.12 14.50
CA ARG A 144 2.93 -6.70 14.85
C ARG A 144 2.08 -6.45 16.10
N PHE A 145 0.87 -7.00 16.15
CA PHE A 145 0.01 -6.91 17.32
C PHE A 145 0.69 -7.46 18.58
N ARG A 146 1.29 -8.66 18.49
CA ARG A 146 1.98 -9.28 19.63
C ARG A 146 3.14 -8.40 20.14
N PHE A 147 3.91 -7.82 19.23
CA PHE A 147 4.97 -6.88 19.56
C PHE A 147 4.44 -5.62 20.26
N LEU A 148 3.36 -5.03 19.75
CA LEU A 148 2.72 -3.87 20.36
C LEU A 148 2.16 -4.18 21.75
N LYS A 149 1.55 -5.36 21.94
CA LYS A 149 1.09 -5.84 23.24
C LYS A 149 2.23 -6.02 24.23
N TRP A 150 3.37 -6.50 23.79
CA TRP A 150 4.55 -6.59 24.63
C TRP A 150 5.03 -5.21 25.07
N LYS A 151 5.14 -4.24 24.15
CA LYS A 151 5.49 -2.84 24.48
C LYS A 151 4.47 -2.17 25.40
N GLU A 152 3.18 -2.49 25.27
CA GLU A 152 2.11 -2.03 26.17
C GLU A 152 2.37 -2.49 27.60
N LYS A 153 2.69 -3.78 27.79
CA LYS A 153 3.00 -4.37 29.11
C LYS A 153 4.27 -3.77 29.72
N ASP A 154 5.28 -3.52 28.90
CA ASP A 154 6.57 -2.98 29.34
C ASP A 154 6.54 -1.45 29.55
N GLY A 155 5.40 -0.78 29.28
CA GLY A 155 5.26 0.66 29.43
C GLY A 155 6.05 1.51 28.42
N THR A 156 6.52 0.89 27.32
CA THR A 156 7.33 1.55 26.27
C THR A 156 6.55 1.90 25.01
N LEU A 157 5.23 1.67 25.03
CA LEU A 157 4.35 1.93 23.89
C LEU A 157 4.18 3.44 23.64
N GLN A 158 4.52 3.88 22.43
CA GLN A 158 4.39 5.28 22.02
C GLN A 158 2.95 5.62 21.61
N ARG A 159 2.61 6.92 21.56
CA ARG A 159 1.26 7.39 21.24
C ARG A 159 0.73 6.88 19.89
N GLN A 160 1.57 6.89 18.84
CA GLN A 160 1.20 6.41 17.50
C GLN A 160 0.96 4.89 17.51
N GLU A 161 1.83 4.15 18.19
CA GLU A 161 1.72 2.69 18.36
C GLU A 161 0.47 2.29 19.17
N LYS A 162 0.03 3.12 20.11
CA LYS A 162 -1.23 2.92 20.83
C LYS A 162 -2.44 3.01 19.92
N ALA A 163 -2.47 3.98 19.01
CA ALA A 163 -3.55 4.11 18.04
C ALA A 163 -3.58 2.93 17.04
N GLU A 164 -2.40 2.46 16.62
CA GLU A 164 -2.25 1.26 15.80
C GLU A 164 -2.78 0.02 16.53
N LEU A 165 -2.36 -0.20 17.79
CA LEU A 165 -2.83 -1.32 18.60
C LEU A 165 -4.36 -1.33 18.76
N GLN A 166 -4.97 -0.16 18.99
CA GLN A 166 -6.43 -0.04 19.07
C GLN A 166 -7.12 -0.37 17.73
N SER A 167 -6.52 0.03 16.61
CA SER A 167 -7.04 -0.25 15.27
C SER A 167 -7.00 -1.76 14.98
N LEU A 168 -5.89 -2.43 15.32
CA LEU A 168 -5.76 -3.89 15.19
C LEU A 168 -6.72 -4.64 16.11
N GLN A 169 -6.93 -4.16 17.35
CA GLN A 169 -7.93 -4.77 18.26
C GLN A 169 -9.34 -4.70 17.69
N LYS A 170 -9.70 -3.56 17.09
CA LYS A 170 -11.02 -3.36 16.50
C LYS A 170 -11.22 -4.25 15.27
N ALA A 171 -10.21 -4.35 14.39
CA ALA A 171 -10.30 -5.14 13.15
C ALA A 171 -10.52 -6.64 13.39
N TYR A 172 -10.17 -7.15 14.57
CA TYR A 172 -10.30 -8.56 14.92
C TYR A 172 -11.32 -8.81 16.03
N GLU A 173 -12.17 -7.83 16.35
CA GLU A 173 -13.22 -7.91 17.37
C GLU A 173 -12.75 -8.44 18.75
N GLY A 174 -11.46 -8.34 19.05
CA GLY A 174 -10.85 -8.89 20.26
C GLY A 174 -10.46 -10.38 20.23
N ASP A 175 -10.70 -11.13 19.14
CA ASP A 175 -10.41 -12.57 19.03
C ASP A 175 -9.00 -12.88 18.47
N PHE A 176 -8.10 -11.90 18.62
CA PHE A 176 -6.77 -11.90 18.03
C PHE A 176 -5.88 -13.06 18.55
N GLU A 177 -5.98 -13.37 19.85
CA GLU A 177 -5.23 -14.47 20.49
C GLU A 177 -5.68 -15.86 20.01
N LYS A 178 -6.98 -16.04 19.77
CA LYS A 178 -7.52 -17.28 19.20
C LYS A 178 -7.04 -17.47 17.76
N ARG A 179 -7.07 -16.40 16.96
CA ARG A 179 -6.65 -16.43 15.56
C ARG A 179 -5.15 -16.71 15.39
N ILE A 180 -4.31 -16.18 16.28
CA ILE A 180 -2.89 -16.55 16.38
C ILE A 180 -2.74 -18.05 16.67
N THR A 181 -3.51 -18.57 17.62
CA THR A 181 -3.45 -19.98 18.02
C THR A 181 -3.86 -20.90 16.87
N GLU A 182 -4.93 -20.55 16.14
CA GLU A 182 -5.42 -21.28 14.98
C GLU A 182 -4.40 -21.27 13.83
N LEU A 183 -3.74 -20.15 13.55
CA LEU A 183 -2.71 -20.07 12.52
C LEU A 183 -1.47 -20.89 12.86
N ILE A 184 -1.00 -20.86 14.12
CA ILE A 184 0.16 -21.67 14.56
C ILE A 184 -0.14 -23.17 14.48
N GLN A 185 -1.38 -23.59 14.69
CA GLN A 185 -1.77 -25.01 14.63
C GLN A 185 -1.87 -25.56 13.21
N ASN A 186 -1.95 -24.69 12.20
CA ASN A 186 -2.13 -25.05 10.79
C ASN A 186 -0.85 -24.88 9.93
N ILE A 187 0.28 -24.52 10.55
CA ILE A 187 1.63 -24.47 9.95
C ILE A 187 2.40 -25.71 10.39
#